data_AF-W1YNW8-F1
#
_entry.id   AF-W1YNW8-F1
#
_cell.length_a   1.000
_cell.length_b   1.000
_cell.length_c   1.000
_cell.angle_alpha   90.00
_cell.angle_beta   90.00
_cell.angle_gamma   90.00
#
_symmetry.space_group_name_H-M   'P 1'
#
loop_
_entity.id
_entity.type
_entity.pdbx_description
1 polymer ?
#
loop_
_entity_poly.entity_id
_entity_poly.type
_entity_poly.pdbx_seq_one_letter_code
_entity_poly.pdbx_strand_id
1 'polypeptide(L)'
;KHATGDLVGVGCIVDSCKHCEECEDGLENYCDHMTGTYNSPTPDEPGHTLGGYSQQIVVHERYVLRIRHPQEQLAAVAPLLCAGITTYSPLRHWQAGPGKKVGVVGIGGLGHMG
;
A
#
# COMPACT_ATOMS: atom_id res chain seq x y z
N LYS A 1 -9.77 -5.68 13.24
CA LYS A 1 -9.13 -6.78 12.46
C LYS A 1 -7.74 -7.18 12.99
N HIS A 2 -7.08 -6.33 13.76
CA HIS A 2 -5.72 -6.56 14.29
C HIS A 2 -5.75 -6.55 15.82
N ALA A 3 -4.74 -7.15 16.44
CA ALA A 3 -4.50 -7.15 17.88
C ALA A 3 -3.04 -6.77 18.18
N THR A 4 -2.79 -6.34 19.42
CA THR A 4 -1.43 -6.06 19.88
C THR A 4 -0.52 -7.29 19.69
N GLY A 5 0.66 -7.07 19.11
CA GLY A 5 1.62 -8.12 18.78
C GLY A 5 1.56 -8.61 17.33
N ASP A 6 0.54 -8.19 16.57
CA ASP A 6 0.45 -8.54 15.16
C ASP A 6 1.52 -7.84 14.31
N LEU A 7 2.11 -8.58 13.37
CA LEU A 7 2.95 -8.02 12.31
C LEU A 7 2.07 -7.39 11.24
N VAL A 8 2.25 -6.09 11.02
CA VAL A 8 1.42 -5.28 10.12
C VAL A 8 2.27 -4.43 9.18
N GLY A 9 1.66 -4.01 8.06
CA GLY A 9 2.26 -3.11 7.09
C GLY A 9 1.29 -2.00 6.71
N VAL A 10 1.84 -0.84 6.37
CA VAL A 10 1.11 0.33 5.86
C VAL A 10 1.71 0.69 4.51
N GLY A 11 0.84 0.83 3.50
CA GLY A 11 1.26 1.20 2.14
C GLY A 11 1.30 2.71 1.93
N CYS A 12 0.86 3.14 0.75
CA CYS A 12 0.82 4.55 0.35
C CYS A 12 -0.45 5.29 0.81
N ILE A 13 -1.41 4.60 1.42
CA ILE A 13 -2.73 5.11 1.78
C ILE A 13 -2.93 4.95 3.29
N VAL A 14 -3.36 6.01 3.96
CA VAL A 14 -3.72 6.00 5.38
C VAL A 14 -5.17 6.41 5.63
N ASP A 15 -5.81 7.09 4.67
CA ASP A 15 -7.26 7.28 4.68
C ASP A 15 -7.88 7.51 3.28
N SER A 16 -9.21 7.62 3.23
CA SER A 16 -10.06 7.94 2.06
C SER A 16 -11.45 8.39 2.54
N CYS A 17 -12.35 8.77 1.63
CA CYS A 17 -13.72 9.16 1.98
C CYS A 17 -14.59 7.97 2.45
N LYS A 18 -14.25 6.74 2.06
CA LYS A 18 -14.92 5.48 2.44
C LYS A 18 -16.35 5.29 1.90
N HIS A 19 -16.86 6.21 1.08
CA HIS A 19 -18.26 6.22 0.62
C HIS A 19 -18.45 6.50 -0.88
N CYS A 20 -17.36 6.70 -1.65
CA CYS A 20 -17.46 6.81 -3.11
C CYS A 20 -17.41 5.42 -3.75
N GLU A 21 -17.78 5.33 -5.03
CA GLU A 21 -17.78 4.09 -5.82
C GLU A 21 -16.45 3.33 -5.69
N GLU A 22 -15.32 4.02 -5.86
CA GLU A 22 -14.01 3.40 -5.76
C GLU A 22 -13.74 2.87 -4.34
N CYS A 23 -14.20 3.57 -3.30
CA CYS A 23 -14.05 3.08 -1.93
C CYS A 23 -14.93 1.88 -1.64
N GLU A 24 -16.12 1.80 -2.22
CA GLU A 24 -17.02 0.66 -2.07
C GLU A 24 -16.47 -0.58 -2.82
N ASP A 25 -15.80 -0.36 -3.94
CA ASP A 25 -15.16 -1.39 -4.77
C ASP A 25 -13.77 -1.85 -4.28
N GLY A 26 -13.27 -1.30 -3.17
CA GLY A 26 -11.93 -1.62 -2.64
C GLY A 26 -10.78 -1.07 -3.49
N LEU A 27 -11.06 0.04 -4.18
CA LEU A 27 -10.16 0.83 -5.00
C LEU A 27 -9.88 2.18 -4.35
N GLU A 28 -9.65 2.22 -3.03
CA GLU A 28 -9.40 3.47 -2.30
C GLU A 28 -8.22 4.28 -2.87
N ASN A 29 -7.32 3.63 -3.62
CA ASN A 29 -6.24 4.26 -4.39
C ASN A 29 -6.71 5.16 -5.55
N TYR A 30 -7.96 5.04 -5.99
CA TYR A 30 -8.60 5.86 -7.02
C TYR A 30 -9.62 6.86 -6.44
N CYS A 31 -9.75 6.95 -5.11
CA CYS A 31 -10.61 7.93 -4.47
C CYS A 31 -10.08 9.36 -4.65
N ASP A 32 -10.94 10.30 -5.05
CA ASP A 32 -10.62 11.74 -5.17
C ASP A 32 -10.24 12.41 -3.82
N HIS A 33 -10.57 11.75 -2.71
CA HIS A 33 -10.26 12.19 -1.34
C HIS A 33 -9.35 11.21 -0.61
N MET A 34 -8.50 10.49 -1.34
CA MET A 34 -7.48 9.62 -0.75
C MET A 34 -6.45 10.44 0.05
N THR A 35 -6.17 10.00 1.28
CA THR A 35 -5.11 10.56 2.13
C THR A 35 -3.89 9.66 2.04
N GLY A 36 -2.83 10.19 1.44
CA GLY A 36 -1.55 9.52 1.32
C GLY A 36 -0.81 9.44 2.66
N THR A 37 0.07 8.45 2.79
CA THR A 37 0.87 8.21 4.01
C THR A 37 1.76 9.39 4.41
N TYR A 38 2.10 10.28 3.47
CA TYR A 38 2.78 11.52 3.74
C TYR A 38 2.29 12.65 2.83
N ASN A 39 2.46 13.90 3.28
CA ASN A 39 2.17 15.12 2.51
C ASN A 39 0.69 15.31 2.09
N SER A 40 -0.24 14.57 2.68
CA SER A 40 -1.68 14.81 2.51
C SER A 40 -2.23 15.63 3.69
N PRO A 41 -3.23 16.50 3.49
CA PRO A 41 -3.86 17.23 4.58
C PRO A 41 -4.45 16.26 5.63
N THR A 42 -4.26 16.57 6.91
CA THR A 42 -4.83 15.82 8.04
C THR A 42 -5.15 16.79 9.19
N PRO A 43 -6.15 16.50 10.05
CA PRO A 43 -6.34 17.23 11.31
C PRO A 43 -5.18 17.07 12.29
N ASP A 44 -4.35 16.02 12.16
CA ASP A 44 -3.20 15.82 13.05
C ASP A 44 -2.15 16.93 12.84
N GLU A 45 -1.47 17.35 13.92
CA GLU A 45 -0.33 18.26 13.81
C GLU A 45 0.80 17.60 12.97
N PRO A 46 1.49 18.33 12.07
CA PRO A 46 1.45 19.77 11.81
C PRO A 46 0.51 20.18 10.65
N GLY A 47 -0.59 19.46 10.42
CA GLY A 47 -1.58 19.73 9.37
C GLY A 47 -1.38 18.94 8.07
N HIS A 48 -0.37 18.08 8.02
CA HIS A 48 -0.15 17.11 6.94
C HIS A 48 0.42 15.80 7.49
N THR A 49 0.06 14.68 6.86
CA THR A 49 0.50 13.34 7.28
C THR A 49 2.02 13.21 7.19
N LEU A 50 2.62 12.56 8.19
CA LEU A 50 4.05 12.26 8.26
C LEU A 50 4.30 10.76 8.03
N GLY A 51 5.28 10.43 7.20
CA GLY A 51 5.49 9.07 6.70
C GLY A 51 6.31 8.15 7.61
N GLY A 52 6.63 6.96 7.07
CA GLY A 52 7.32 5.88 7.79
C GLY A 52 8.82 6.05 8.02
N TYR A 53 9.42 7.21 7.71
CA TYR A 53 10.80 7.53 8.11
C TYR A 53 10.81 8.06 9.55
N SER A 54 10.27 7.24 10.44
CA SER A 54 9.90 7.56 11.81
C SER A 54 9.89 6.27 12.64
N GLN A 55 9.84 6.40 13.97
CA GLN A 55 9.79 5.23 14.86
C GLN A 55 8.39 4.62 14.95
N GLN A 56 7.34 5.43 14.76
CA GLN A 56 5.95 5.04 14.97
C GLN A 56 5.04 5.80 13.99
N ILE A 57 3.92 5.15 13.64
CA ILE A 57 2.83 5.74 12.85
C ILE A 57 1.49 5.22 13.40
N VAL A 58 0.45 6.04 13.37
CA VAL A 58 -0.93 5.66 13.72
C VAL A 58 -1.78 5.74 12.45
N VAL A 59 -2.48 4.64 12.12
CA VAL A 59 -3.24 4.52 10.87
C VAL A 59 -4.59 3.86 11.15
N HIS A 60 -5.63 4.33 10.47
CA HIS A 60 -6.96 3.73 10.56
C HIS A 60 -6.93 2.26 10.09
N GLU A 61 -7.54 1.34 10.86
CA GLU A 61 -7.33 -0.11 10.67
C GLU A 61 -7.70 -0.66 9.29
N ARG A 62 -8.58 0.04 8.55
CA ARG A 62 -8.95 -0.28 7.15
C ARG A 62 -7.74 -0.32 6.22
N TYR A 63 -6.74 0.51 6.46
CA TYR A 63 -5.55 0.68 5.60
C TYR A 63 -4.31 -0.02 6.16
N VAL A 64 -4.48 -0.78 7.25
CA VAL A 64 -3.43 -1.60 7.86
C VAL A 64 -3.52 -3.02 7.32
N LEU A 65 -2.47 -3.48 6.66
CA LEU A 65 -2.38 -4.82 6.08
C LEU A 65 -1.77 -5.80 7.08
N ARG A 66 -2.35 -7.00 7.17
CA ARG A 66 -1.78 -8.09 7.96
C ARG A 66 -0.60 -8.72 7.23
N ILE A 67 0.56 -8.79 7.87
CA ILE A 67 1.73 -9.52 7.35
C ILE A 67 1.68 -10.97 7.85
N ARG A 68 1.84 -11.91 6.91
CA ARG A 68 1.86 -13.36 7.18
C ARG A 68 3.22 -14.01 6.94
N HIS A 69 4.19 -13.23 6.47
CA HIS A 69 5.56 -13.70 6.28
C HIS A 69 6.23 -13.96 7.64
N PRO A 70 7.26 -14.82 7.68
CA PRO A 70 8.10 -14.97 8.87
C PRO A 70 8.69 -13.62 9.32
N GLN A 71 8.82 -13.44 10.64
CA GLN A 71 9.28 -12.18 11.23
C GLN A 71 10.68 -11.76 10.73
N GLU A 72 11.55 -12.73 10.48
CA GLU A 72 12.90 -12.53 9.95
C GLU A 72 12.93 -11.93 8.54
N GLN A 73 11.82 -11.96 7.80
CA GLN A 73 11.71 -11.42 6.44
C GLN A 73 11.10 -10.02 6.37
N LEU A 74 10.77 -9.38 7.51
CA LEU A 74 10.04 -8.11 7.52
C LEU A 74 10.71 -7.01 6.68
N ALA A 75 12.03 -6.92 6.68
CA ALA A 75 12.76 -5.96 5.86
C ALA A 75 12.53 -6.17 4.34
N ALA A 76 12.47 -7.43 3.90
CA ALA A 76 12.19 -7.78 2.50
C ALA A 76 10.70 -7.63 2.14
N VAL A 77 9.80 -7.66 3.13
CA VAL A 77 8.36 -7.43 2.94
C VAL A 77 8.06 -5.94 2.72
N ALA A 78 8.82 -5.03 3.32
CA ALA A 78 8.50 -3.59 3.27
C ALA A 78 8.32 -3.04 1.84
N PRO A 79 9.18 -3.35 0.84
CA PRO A 79 8.98 -2.89 -0.54
C PRO A 79 7.69 -3.40 -1.22
N LEU A 80 7.10 -4.50 -0.74
CA LEU A 80 5.86 -5.03 -1.29
C LEU A 80 4.69 -4.05 -1.12
N LEU A 81 4.73 -3.22 -0.07
CA LEU A 81 3.66 -2.28 0.29
C LEU A 81 3.52 -1.08 -0.66
N CYS A 82 4.47 -0.91 -1.59
CA CYS A 82 4.39 0.08 -2.65
C CYS A 82 4.81 -0.52 -4.00
N ALA A 83 6.09 -0.88 -4.17
CA ALA A 83 6.60 -1.40 -5.44
C ALA A 83 5.89 -2.70 -5.85
N GLY A 84 5.68 -3.61 -4.89
CA GLY A 84 4.99 -4.88 -5.14
C GLY A 84 3.54 -4.68 -5.59
N ILE A 85 2.74 -3.92 -4.85
CA ILE A 85 1.33 -3.69 -5.26
C ILE A 85 1.23 -2.89 -6.55
N THR A 86 2.16 -1.96 -6.80
CA THR A 86 2.20 -1.13 -8.02
C THR A 86 2.42 -1.98 -9.27
N THR A 87 3.24 -3.04 -9.21
CA THR A 87 3.42 -3.97 -10.34
C THR A 87 2.38 -5.09 -10.34
N TYR A 88 1.95 -5.57 -9.17
CA TYR A 88 0.99 -6.66 -9.07
C TYR A 88 -0.41 -6.27 -9.56
N SER A 89 -0.91 -5.09 -9.17
CA SER A 89 -2.24 -4.60 -9.58
C SER A 89 -2.44 -4.62 -11.10
N PRO A 90 -1.56 -4.00 -11.92
CA PRO A 90 -1.72 -4.04 -13.37
C PRO A 90 -1.53 -5.44 -13.96
N LEU A 91 -0.55 -6.22 -13.48
CA LEU A 91 -0.37 -7.61 -13.94
C LEU A 91 -1.63 -8.45 -13.73
N ARG A 92 -2.33 -8.27 -12.59
CA ARG A 92 -3.60 -8.93 -12.34
C ARG A 92 -4.74 -8.38 -13.19
N HIS A 93 -4.88 -7.07 -13.27
CA HIS A 93 -5.95 -6.42 -14.04
C HIS A 93 -5.91 -6.84 -15.51
N TRP A 94 -4.71 -6.90 -16.11
CA TRP A 94 -4.50 -7.35 -17.50
C TRP A 94 -4.26 -8.85 -17.66
N GLN A 95 -4.48 -9.64 -16.60
CA GLN A 95 -4.44 -11.11 -16.63
C GLN A 95 -3.11 -11.67 -17.16
N ALA A 96 -1.99 -11.05 -16.76
CA ALA A 96 -0.67 -11.63 -16.95
C ALA A 96 -0.62 -13.03 -16.31
N GLY A 97 -0.11 -14.02 -17.06
CA GLY A 97 -0.13 -15.41 -16.66
C GLY A 97 0.28 -16.36 -17.78
N PRO A 98 0.11 -17.68 -17.59
CA PRO A 98 0.50 -18.69 -18.56
C PRO A 98 -0.02 -18.39 -19.98
N GLY A 99 0.86 -18.49 -20.98
CA GLY A 99 0.54 -18.24 -22.38
C GLY A 99 0.54 -16.77 -22.82
N LYS A 100 0.82 -15.82 -21.91
CA LYS A 100 0.99 -14.39 -22.24
C LYS A 100 2.48 -14.02 -22.28
N LYS A 101 2.86 -13.21 -23.27
CA LYS A 101 4.19 -12.57 -23.30
C LYS A 101 4.06 -11.16 -22.75
N VAL A 102 4.76 -10.87 -21.65
CA VAL A 102 4.70 -9.59 -20.93
C VAL A 102 6.09 -8.94 -20.96
N GLY A 103 6.14 -7.64 -21.21
CA GLY A 103 7.38 -6.86 -21.16
C GLY A 103 7.42 -6.01 -19.90
N VAL A 104 8.53 -6.09 -19.15
CA VAL A 104 8.84 -5.19 -18.03
C VAL A 104 9.98 -4.28 -18.49
N VAL A 105 9.73 -2.97 -18.56
CA VAL A 105 10.70 -1.99 -19.08
C VAL A 105 11.30 -1.20 -17.91
N GLY A 106 12.63 -1.31 -17.76
CA GLY A 106 13.40 -0.72 -16.67
C GLY A 106 13.67 -1.72 -15.54
N ILE A 107 14.91 -1.75 -15.02
CA ILE A 107 15.38 -2.73 -14.02
C ILE A 107 15.72 -2.03 -12.70
N GLY A 108 14.77 -1.23 -12.20
CA GLY A 108 14.86 -0.52 -10.92
C GLY A 108 14.01 -1.18 -9.84
N GLY A 109 13.63 -0.42 -8.81
CA GLY A 109 12.82 -0.94 -7.69
C GLY A 109 11.51 -1.60 -8.13
N LEU A 110 10.71 -0.93 -8.97
CA LEU A 110 9.48 -1.50 -9.54
C LEU A 110 9.79 -2.62 -10.54
N GLY A 111 10.74 -2.39 -11.44
CA GLY A 111 11.11 -3.37 -12.47
C GLY A 111 11.50 -4.73 -11.92
N HIS A 112 12.20 -4.77 -10.78
CA HIS A 112 12.58 -6.03 -10.14
C HIS A 112 11.40 -6.79 -9.50
N MET A 113 10.28 -6.10 -9.22
CA MET A 113 9.06 -6.69 -8.66
C MET A 113 8.10 -7.22 -9.72
N GLY A 114 8.29 -6.86 -10.99
CA GLY A 114 7.36 -7.12 -12.10
C GLY A 114 7.65 -8.39 -12.87
#